data_AF-A0A3C0MHE9-F1
#
_entry.id   AF-A0A3C0MHE9-F1
#
_cell.length_a   1.000
_cell.length_b   1.000
_cell.length_c   1.000
_cell.angle_alpha   90.00
_cell.angle_beta   90.00
_cell.angle_gamma   90.00
#
_symmetry.space_group_name_H-M   'P 1'
#
loop_
_entity.id
_entity.type
_entity.pdbx_description
1 polymer ?
#
loop_
_entity_poly.entity_id
_entity_poly.type
_entity_poly.pdbx_seq_one_letter_code
_entity_poly.pdbx_strand_id
1 'polypeptide(L)' 'MSFHDVRFPASIAFGSVGGPERRTEIVVLGSGFEERNSPWAHGRRRYDAGLGLRTLN' A
#
# COMPACT_ATOMS: atom_id res chain seq x y z
N MET A 1 -7.66 -7.65 17.39
CA MET A 1 -6.57 -8.44 16.78
C MET A 1 -5.32 -8.18 17.60
N SER A 2 -4.74 -9.20 18.23
CA SER A 2 -3.51 -9.07 19.01
C SER A 2 -2.28 -9.03 18.10
N PHE A 3 -1.24 -8.30 18.50
CA PHE A 3 0.04 -8.31 17.77
C PHE A 3 0.67 -9.70 17.86
N HIS A 4 1.15 -10.20 16.72
CA HIS A 4 1.90 -11.44 16.65
C HIS A 4 3.38 -11.09 16.50
N ASP A 5 4.12 -11.18 17.60
CA ASP A 5 5.53 -10.79 17.67
C ASP A 5 6.45 -11.85 17.07
N VAL A 6 6.28 -12.10 15.78
CA VAL A 6 7.15 -12.97 14.98
C VAL A 6 7.48 -12.24 13.69
N ARG A 7 8.78 -12.18 13.39
CA ARG A 7 9.27 -11.56 12.17
C ARG A 7 8.78 -12.35 10.95
N PHE A 8 8.27 -11.63 9.96
CA PHE A 8 7.90 -12.22 8.67
C PHE A 8 9.14 -12.84 7.98
N PRO A 9 9.02 -14.00 7.33
CA PRO A 9 10.15 -14.64 6.66
C PRO A 9 10.81 -13.74 5.60
N ALA A 10 12.14 -13.73 5.56
CA ALA A 10 12.89 -12.95 4.57
C ALA A 10 12.87 -13.58 3.16
N SER A 11 12.54 -14.88 3.06
CA SER A 11 12.41 -15.61 1.81
C SER A 11 11.03 -15.38 1.18
N ILE A 12 10.84 -14.22 0.55
CA ILE A 12 9.59 -13.83 -0.11
C ILE A 12 9.52 -14.34 -1.55
N ALA A 13 8.29 -14.56 -2.05
CA ALA A 13 8.04 -15.00 -3.42
C ALA A 13 8.43 -13.95 -4.47
N PHE A 14 8.80 -14.41 -5.67
CA PHE A 14 8.96 -13.54 -6.83
C PHE A 14 7.61 -12.90 -7.19
N GLY A 15 7.63 -11.61 -7.57
CA GLY A 15 6.40 -10.86 -7.84
C GLY A 15 5.69 -10.33 -6.59
N SER A 16 6.25 -10.50 -5.39
CA SER A 16 5.77 -9.75 -4.21
C SER A 16 5.88 -8.24 -4.46
N VAL A 17 4.85 -7.49 -4.11
CA VAL A 17 4.78 -6.03 -4.33
C VAL A 17 4.51 -5.28 -3.04
N GLY A 18 4.84 -4.00 -3.01
CA GLY A 18 4.46 -3.15 -1.89
C GLY A 18 5.17 -1.81 -1.89
N GLY A 19 4.74 -0.94 -1.00
CA GLY A 19 5.30 0.39 -0.87
C GLY A 19 4.36 1.36 -0.17
N PRO A 20 4.76 2.65 -0.09
CA PRO A 20 3.91 3.71 0.39
C PRO A 20 2.75 3.97 -0.57
N GLU A 21 1.54 3.95 -0.04
CA GLU A 21 0.33 4.41 -0.70
C GLU A 21 -0.03 5.81 -0.18
N ARG A 22 -0.58 6.64 -1.07
CA ARG A 22 -1.21 7.91 -0.77
C ARG A 22 -2.65 7.83 -1.24
N ARG A 23 -3.55 8.49 -0.50
CA ARG A 23 -4.93 8.68 -0.92
C ARG A 23 -5.15 10.16 -1.16
N THR A 24 -5.50 10.50 -2.39
CA THR A 24 -5.91 11.85 -2.79
C THR A 24 -7.26 11.73 -3.46
N GLU A 25 -8.22 12.43 -2.90
CA GLU A 25 -9.58 12.54 -3.40
C GLU A 25 -9.65 13.84 -4.20
N ILE A 26 -9.99 13.73 -5.48
CA ILE A 26 -10.18 14.87 -6.38
C ILE A 26 -11.69 15.10 -6.48
N VAL A 27 -12.15 16.27 -6.06
CA VAL A 27 -13.56 16.64 -6.05
C VAL A 27 -13.76 17.84 -6.96
N VAL A 28 -14.72 17.75 -7.88
CA VAL A 28 -15.15 18.89 -8.69
C VAL A 28 -16.22 19.66 -7.91
N LEU A 29 -15.96 20.94 -7.65
CA LEU A 29 -16.88 21.83 -6.95
C LEU A 29 -17.99 22.30 -7.90
N GLY A 30 -19.15 22.65 -7.34
CA GLY A 30 -20.25 23.23 -8.12
C GLY A 30 -19.90 24.56 -8.81
N SER A 31 -18.80 25.20 -8.40
CA SER A 31 -18.21 26.38 -9.02
C SER A 31 -17.33 26.08 -10.25
N GLY A 32 -17.08 24.81 -10.56
CA GLY A 32 -16.22 24.39 -11.68
C GLY A 32 -14.73 24.26 -11.36
N PHE A 33 -14.32 24.48 -10.10
CA PHE A 33 -12.94 24.27 -9.64
C PHE A 33 -12.72 22.86 -9.06
N GLU A 34 -11.47 22.41 -8.97
CA GLU A 34 -11.09 21.18 -8.28
C GLU A 34 -10.61 21.47 -6.85
N GLU A 35 -10.99 20.60 -5.91
CA GLU A 35 -10.36 20.48 -4.60
C GLU A 35 -9.66 19.11 -4.48
N ARG A 36 -8.49 19.09 -3.83
CA ARG A 36 -7.70 17.87 -3.60
C ARG A 36 -7.57 17.60 -2.12
N ASN A 37 -8.36 16.67 -1.60
CA ASN A 37 -8.30 16.26 -0.20
C ASN A 37 -7.33 15.08 -0.05
N SER A 38 -6.42 15.16 0.91
CA SER A 38 -5.52 14.06 1.26
C SER A 38 -5.85 13.59 2.69
N PRO A 39 -6.80 12.65 2.87
CA PRO A 39 -7.27 12.25 4.20
C PRO A 39 -6.20 11.56 5.05
N TRP A 40 -5.08 11.15 4.45
CA TRP A 40 -3.94 10.63 5.18
C TRP A 40 -2.89 11.71 5.37
N ALA A 41 -2.58 12.03 6.63
CA ALA A 41 -1.47 12.92 6.97
C ALA A 41 -0.11 12.39 6.49
N HIS A 42 0.06 11.06 6.47
CA HIS A 42 1.28 10.39 6.02
C HIS A 42 0.96 9.25 5.06
N GLY A 43 1.96 8.86 4.24
CA GLY A 43 1.84 7.66 3.43
C GLY A 43 1.69 6.42 4.29
N ARG A 44 0.83 5.50 3.88
CA ARG A 44 0.64 4.21 4.55
C ARG A 44 1.35 3.14 3.75
N ARG A 45 2.08 2.22 4.39
CA ARG A 45 2.77 1.15 3.66
C ARG A 45 1.84 -0.05 3.53
N ARG A 46 1.66 -0.55 2.30
CA ARG A 46 0.97 -1.80 2.02
C ARG A 46 1.94 -2.76 1.34
N TYR A 47 1.94 -4.00 1.77
CA TYR A 47 2.76 -5.07 1.21
C TYR A 47 1.85 -6.24 0.86
N ASP A 48 1.94 -6.69 -0.38
CA ASP A 48 1.44 -7.98 -0.84
C ASP A 48 2.65 -8.91 -0.94
N ALA A 49 2.94 -9.57 0.17
CA ALA A 49 4.08 -10.44 0.33
C ALA A 49 3.61 -11.85 0.68
N GLY A 50 3.88 -12.81 -0.21
CA GLY A 50 3.57 -14.22 -0.03
C GLY A 50 4.82 -15.08 0.08
N LEU A 51 4.61 -16.33 0.52
CA LEU A 51 5.62 -17.39 0.47
C LEU A 51 5.38 -18.19 -0.81
N GLY A 52 6.40 -18.38 -1.66
CA GLY A 52 6.21 -18.98 -2.98
C GLY A 52 7.46 -18.99 -3.87
N LEU A 53 7.29 -19.43 -5.12
CA LEU A 53 8.36 -19.61 -6.12
C LEU A 53 9.20 -18.33 -6.30
N ARG A 54 10.52 -18.50 -6.34
CA ARG A 54 11.50 -17.40 -6.34
C ARG A 54 11.99 -17.01 -7.74
N THR A 55 11.69 -17.83 -8.75
CA THR A 55 12.15 -17.66 -10.13
C THR A 55 11.12 -18.26 -11.07
N LEU A 56 10.79 -17.54 -12.15
CA LEU A 56 10.15 -18.11 -13.34
C LEU A 56 11.30 -18.45 -14.29
N ASN A 57 11.66 -19.74 -14.38
CA ASN A 57 12.63 -20.22 -15.37
C ASN A 57 11.94 -20.38 -16.73
#